data_AF-A0A4R2T9G0-F1
#
_entry.id   AF-A0A4R2T9G0-F1
#
_cell.length_a   1.000
_cell.length_b   1.000
_cell.length_c   1.000
_cell.angle_alpha   90.00
_cell.angle_beta   90.00
_cell.angle_gamma   90.00
#
_symmetry.space_group_name_H-M   'P 1'
#
loop_
_entity.id
_entity.type
_entity.pdbx_description
1 polymer ?
#
loop_
_entity_poly.entity_id
_entity_poly.type
_entity_poly.pdbx_seq_one_letter_code
_entity_poly.pdbx_strand_id
1 'polypeptide(L)'
;MLHRTLALALLFAPTVAEAQLCEGQSAAIAPDGRAFGHLPYGDAPETELVTLPSEYSVGNPCVVRADILPDLLRLFAAAQGDPSVMGQLRALSCQRSIARQRSVFCRGETSSPADRAISVAPPGYSEHSTGYALDFAVRPANGCPDAEACMAATPAARWLRANAPRFGFEQSFPGGNKQHVKWEPWHWRWVGATEAAPGAAKARFVFARARRLYPADPGVLPLVVKVTVQPPVPVAPVAVVPSKKKRR
;
A
#
# COMPACT_ATOMS: atom_id res chain seq x y z
N MET A 1 -27.58 -5.58 -65.93
CA MET A 1 -27.01 -4.51 -65.09
C MET A 1 -26.81 -5.04 -63.67
N LEU A 2 -25.62 -5.56 -63.35
CA LEU A 2 -25.30 -6.04 -62.00
C LEU A 2 -24.94 -4.85 -61.10
N HIS A 3 -25.75 -4.57 -60.09
CA HIS A 3 -25.44 -3.58 -59.06
C HIS A 3 -24.46 -4.20 -58.06
N ARG A 4 -23.22 -3.71 -58.04
CA ARG A 4 -22.23 -4.02 -57.00
C ARG A 4 -22.55 -3.17 -55.77
N THR A 5 -23.15 -3.78 -54.76
CA THR A 5 -23.20 -3.21 -53.40
C THR A 5 -21.80 -3.30 -52.78
N LEU A 6 -21.13 -2.15 -52.67
CA LEU A 6 -19.88 -2.03 -51.93
C LEU A 6 -20.22 -1.95 -50.43
N ALA A 7 -20.00 -3.02 -49.68
CA ALA A 7 -20.13 -2.99 -48.23
C ALA A 7 -18.96 -2.17 -47.64
N LEU A 8 -19.27 -0.99 -47.10
CA LEU A 8 -18.30 -0.15 -46.40
C LEU A 8 -18.06 -0.75 -45.01
N ALA A 9 -16.96 -1.48 -44.85
CA ALA A 9 -16.52 -1.97 -43.55
C ALA A 9 -16.03 -0.79 -42.70
N LEU A 10 -16.83 -0.36 -41.73
CA LEU A 10 -16.41 0.57 -40.67
C LEU A 10 -15.35 -0.11 -39.81
N LEU A 11 -14.08 0.24 -40.03
CA LEU A 11 -12.98 -0.12 -39.16
C LEU A 11 -13.10 0.68 -37.86
N PHE A 12 -13.64 0.08 -36.81
CA PHE A 12 -13.55 0.63 -35.46
C PHE A 12 -12.10 0.51 -34.99
N ALA A 13 -11.35 1.60 -35.06
CA ALA A 13 -10.05 1.68 -34.39
C ALA A 13 -10.30 1.63 -32.87
N PRO A 14 -9.62 0.76 -32.12
CA PRO A 14 -9.79 0.70 -30.68
C PRO A 14 -9.36 2.03 -30.05
N THR A 15 -10.25 2.66 -29.30
CA THR A 15 -9.92 3.84 -28.49
C THR A 15 -8.95 3.43 -27.39
N VAL A 16 -7.76 4.04 -27.36
CA VAL A 16 -6.84 3.87 -26.24
C VAL A 16 -7.48 4.49 -25.00
N ALA A 17 -7.50 3.76 -23.90
CA ALA A 17 -8.00 4.29 -22.63
C ALA A 17 -7.01 5.34 -22.10
N GLU A 18 -7.53 6.47 -21.64
CA GLU A 18 -6.74 7.63 -21.22
C GLU A 18 -6.98 7.94 -19.74
N ALA A 19 -5.90 8.21 -19.00
CA ALA A 19 -5.94 8.70 -17.63
C ALA A 19 -6.04 10.23 -17.63
N GLN A 20 -7.03 10.79 -16.95
CA GLN A 20 -7.16 12.24 -16.81
C GLN A 20 -6.10 12.81 -15.85
N LEU A 21 -5.35 13.81 -16.30
CA LEU A 21 -4.29 14.44 -15.52
C LEU A 21 -4.74 15.83 -15.04
N CYS A 22 -4.15 16.88 -15.61
CA CYS A 22 -4.53 18.28 -15.43
C CYS A 22 -5.60 18.68 -16.45
N GLU A 23 -6.05 19.93 -16.38
CA GLU A 23 -6.98 20.47 -17.36
C GLU A 23 -6.42 20.35 -18.79
N GLY A 24 -7.19 19.73 -19.68
CA GLY A 24 -6.78 19.46 -21.06
C GLY A 24 -5.66 18.44 -21.24
N GLN A 25 -5.19 17.77 -20.18
CA GLN A 25 -4.09 16.79 -20.25
C GLN A 25 -4.56 15.38 -19.92
N SER A 26 -4.11 14.41 -20.72
CA SER A 26 -4.30 12.98 -20.47
C SER A 26 -3.02 12.18 -20.69
N ALA A 27 -3.03 10.91 -20.29
CA ALA A 27 -1.99 9.95 -20.63
C ALA A 27 -2.57 8.60 -21.00
N ALA A 28 -2.01 7.99 -22.04
CA ALA A 28 -2.35 6.63 -22.43
C ALA A 28 -2.14 5.66 -21.28
N ILE A 29 -3.15 4.83 -21.03
CA ILE A 29 -3.07 3.73 -20.08
C ILE A 29 -2.37 2.57 -20.77
N ALA A 30 -1.26 2.11 -20.19
CA ALA A 30 -0.53 0.97 -20.70
C ALA A 30 -1.39 -0.31 -20.64
N PRO A 31 -1.09 -1.38 -21.41
CA PRO A 31 -1.85 -2.63 -21.36
C PRO A 31 -1.90 -3.27 -19.96
N ASP A 32 -0.91 -2.98 -19.12
CA ASP A 32 -0.90 -3.35 -17.71
C ASP A 32 -1.70 -2.35 -16.82
N GLY A 33 -2.57 -1.55 -17.40
CA GLY A 33 -3.44 -0.61 -16.68
C GLY A 33 -2.71 0.54 -15.99
N ARG A 34 -1.39 0.72 -16.19
CA ARG A 34 -0.64 1.78 -15.54
C ARG A 34 -0.64 3.08 -16.33
N ALA A 35 -0.62 4.20 -15.61
CA ALA A 35 -0.29 5.51 -16.14
C ALA A 35 1.08 5.95 -15.59
N PHE A 36 2.06 6.15 -16.49
CA PHE A 36 3.44 6.49 -16.12
C PHE A 36 4.04 5.60 -15.02
N GLY A 37 3.75 4.30 -15.05
CA GLY A 37 4.29 3.35 -14.09
C GLY A 37 3.52 3.20 -12.77
N HIS A 38 2.47 4.00 -12.56
CA HIS A 38 1.60 3.92 -11.40
C HIS A 38 0.37 3.04 -11.64
N LEU A 39 -0.06 2.30 -10.63
CA LEU A 39 -1.27 1.47 -10.68
C LEU A 39 -2.52 2.28 -10.30
N PRO A 40 -3.70 1.97 -10.87
CA PRO A 40 -4.92 2.70 -10.56
C PRO A 40 -5.43 2.35 -9.18
N TYR A 41 -5.88 3.35 -8.44
CA TYR A 41 -6.48 3.25 -7.11
C TYR A 41 -7.71 4.16 -7.02
N GLY A 42 -8.74 3.69 -6.30
CA GLY A 42 -9.92 4.51 -5.98
C GLY A 42 -9.73 5.35 -4.73
N ASP A 43 -10.66 6.28 -4.50
CA ASP A 43 -10.76 6.99 -3.24
C ASP A 43 -11.34 6.09 -2.14
N ALA A 44 -10.73 6.15 -0.95
CA ALA A 44 -11.32 5.59 0.25
C ALA A 44 -12.65 6.31 0.58
N PRO A 45 -13.71 5.58 0.95
CA PRO A 45 -14.93 6.19 1.47
C PRO A 45 -14.63 7.00 2.73
N GLU A 46 -15.16 8.21 2.82
CA GLU A 46 -14.96 9.09 4.00
C GLU A 46 -15.43 8.43 5.30
N THR A 47 -16.47 7.60 5.24
CA THR A 47 -16.99 6.83 6.38
C THR A 47 -16.03 5.78 6.92
N GLU A 48 -14.99 5.43 6.17
CA GLU A 48 -13.96 4.47 6.58
C GLU A 48 -12.66 5.15 7.03
N LEU A 49 -12.65 6.50 7.07
CA LEU A 49 -11.48 7.30 7.42
C LEU A 49 -11.57 7.82 8.86
N VAL A 50 -10.40 7.91 9.51
CA VAL A 50 -10.21 8.44 10.85
C VAL A 50 -8.99 9.35 10.90
N THR A 51 -9.06 10.37 11.75
CA THR A 51 -7.94 11.29 11.98
C THR A 51 -6.98 10.72 13.01
N LEU A 52 -5.70 10.70 12.67
CA LEU A 52 -4.62 10.33 13.57
C LEU A 52 -4.49 11.38 14.69
N PRO A 53 -4.15 11.00 15.94
CA PRO A 53 -3.82 11.98 16.97
C PRO A 53 -2.74 12.96 16.50
N SER A 54 -2.91 14.24 16.81
CA SER A 54 -2.12 15.33 16.22
C SER A 54 -0.64 15.24 16.58
N GLU A 55 -0.30 14.65 17.73
CA GLU A 55 1.08 14.41 18.17
C GLU A 55 1.87 13.48 17.24
N TYR A 56 1.18 12.67 16.43
CA TYR A 56 1.81 11.79 15.44
C TYR A 56 1.89 12.42 14.05
N SER A 57 1.29 13.57 13.82
CA SER A 57 1.22 14.21 12.50
C SER A 57 2.20 15.39 12.37
N VAL A 58 2.67 15.65 11.16
CA VAL A 58 3.40 16.88 10.82
C VAL A 58 2.50 17.81 10.00
N GLY A 59 2.33 19.04 10.48
CA GLY A 59 1.58 20.06 9.75
C GLY A 59 0.08 19.80 9.77
N ASN A 60 -0.47 19.33 8.65
CA ASN A 60 -1.91 19.07 8.54
C ASN A 60 -2.30 17.76 9.25
N PRO A 61 -3.54 17.64 9.75
CA PRO A 61 -4.05 16.38 10.27
C PRO A 61 -3.88 15.24 9.26
N CYS A 62 -3.26 14.16 9.71
CA CYS A 62 -3.17 12.92 8.95
C CYS A 62 -4.49 12.15 9.08
N VAL A 63 -5.13 11.86 7.96
CA VAL A 63 -6.33 11.02 7.89
C VAL A 63 -5.94 9.69 7.25
N VAL A 64 -6.37 8.58 7.82
CA VAL A 64 -6.07 7.22 7.35
C VAL A 64 -7.31 6.34 7.46
N ARG A 65 -7.33 5.16 6.85
CA ARG A 65 -8.41 4.20 7.07
C ARG A 65 -8.44 3.72 8.52
N ALA A 66 -9.63 3.51 9.09
CA ALA A 66 -9.77 3.02 10.46
C ALA A 66 -8.96 1.74 10.74
N ASP A 67 -8.93 0.82 9.78
CA ASP A 67 -8.25 -0.48 9.86
C ASP A 67 -6.74 -0.38 10.15
N ILE A 68 -6.05 0.66 9.64
CA ILE A 68 -4.59 0.82 9.81
C ILE A 68 -4.22 1.34 11.20
N LEU A 69 -5.17 1.98 11.90
CA LEU A 69 -4.90 2.80 13.07
C LEU A 69 -4.26 1.99 14.21
N PRO A 70 -4.74 0.79 14.60
CA PRO A 70 -4.13 0.02 15.67
C PRO A 70 -2.66 -0.33 15.37
N ASP A 71 -2.37 -0.73 14.15
CA ASP A 71 -1.02 -1.12 13.72
C ASP A 71 -0.09 0.09 13.62
N LEU A 72 -0.59 1.23 13.13
CA LEU A 72 0.15 2.48 13.04
C LEU A 72 0.51 3.03 14.43
N LEU A 73 -0.43 3.02 15.38
CA LEU A 73 -0.16 3.44 16.76
C LEU A 73 0.85 2.53 17.46
N ARG A 74 0.78 1.21 17.23
CA ARG A 74 1.79 0.27 17.74
C ARG A 74 3.17 0.54 17.14
N LEU A 75 3.25 0.88 15.86
CA LEU A 75 4.51 1.25 15.21
C LEU A 75 5.10 2.50 15.85
N PHE A 76 4.31 3.57 16.03
CA PHE A 76 4.80 4.80 16.66
C PHE A 76 5.23 4.58 18.11
N ALA A 77 4.46 3.84 18.90
CA ALA A 77 4.81 3.52 20.28
C ALA A 77 6.11 2.71 20.37
N ALA A 78 6.29 1.72 19.48
CA ALA A 78 7.51 0.94 19.42
C ALA A 78 8.72 1.78 19.01
N ALA A 79 8.56 2.68 18.05
CA ALA A 79 9.62 3.62 17.65
C ALA A 79 9.99 4.57 18.80
N GLN A 80 8.99 5.08 19.53
CA GLN A 80 9.22 5.98 20.65
C GLN A 80 9.95 5.30 21.82
N GLY A 81 9.71 4.00 22.02
CA GLY A 81 10.37 3.21 23.06
C GLY A 81 11.77 2.68 22.68
N ASP A 82 12.21 2.83 21.43
CA ASP A 82 13.49 2.28 20.95
C ASP A 82 14.60 3.36 20.93
N PRO A 83 15.65 3.23 21.77
CA PRO A 83 16.74 4.20 21.82
C PRO A 83 17.47 4.40 20.48
N SER A 84 17.43 3.42 19.57
CA SER A 84 18.13 3.48 18.29
C SER A 84 17.47 4.41 17.27
N VAL A 85 16.21 4.81 17.48
CA VAL A 85 15.48 5.70 16.57
C VAL A 85 16.07 7.11 16.61
N MET A 86 16.64 7.52 17.76
CA MET A 86 17.31 8.83 17.97
C MET A 86 16.54 10.00 17.35
N GLY A 87 15.21 9.97 17.50
CA GLY A 87 14.27 10.85 16.84
C GLY A 87 12.84 10.31 16.99
N GLN A 88 11.91 10.94 16.30
CA GLN A 88 10.50 10.61 16.34
C GLN A 88 10.00 10.37 14.92
N LEU A 89 9.42 9.19 14.67
CA LEU A 89 8.66 8.97 13.45
C LEU A 89 7.31 9.70 13.56
N ARG A 90 6.93 10.37 12.48
CA ARG A 90 5.67 11.10 12.34
C ARG A 90 5.06 10.84 10.97
N ALA A 91 3.75 10.94 10.88
CA ALA A 91 3.02 10.92 9.62
C ALA A 91 3.08 12.32 8.97
N LEU A 92 3.61 12.38 7.75
CA LEU A 92 3.77 13.61 6.97
C LEU A 92 2.61 13.82 5.99
N SER A 93 2.28 12.77 5.22
CA SER A 93 1.22 12.80 4.23
C SER A 93 0.46 11.49 4.29
N CYS A 94 -0.87 11.54 4.30
CA CYS A 94 -1.71 10.36 4.52
C CYS A 94 -2.75 10.28 3.42
N GLN A 95 -4.02 10.03 3.74
CA GLN A 95 -5.06 9.99 2.73
C GLN A 95 -5.08 11.28 1.91
N ARG A 96 -5.14 11.10 0.59
CA ARG A 96 -5.25 12.19 -0.37
C ARG A 96 -6.28 11.83 -1.42
N SER A 97 -7.40 12.56 -1.43
CA SER A 97 -8.43 12.34 -2.44
C SER A 97 -7.88 12.50 -3.85
N ILE A 98 -8.51 11.87 -4.84
CA ILE A 98 -8.12 12.00 -6.25
C ILE A 98 -8.14 13.48 -6.68
N ALA A 99 -9.13 14.25 -6.22
CA ALA A 99 -9.21 15.69 -6.48
C ALA A 99 -8.00 16.45 -5.91
N ARG A 100 -7.61 16.16 -4.67
CA ARG A 100 -6.42 16.77 -4.06
C ARG A 100 -5.13 16.28 -4.72
N GLN A 101 -5.06 15.02 -5.14
CA GLN A 101 -3.93 14.48 -5.90
C GLN A 101 -3.76 15.22 -7.23
N ARG A 102 -4.86 15.57 -7.92
CA ARG A 102 -4.83 16.45 -9.10
C ARG A 102 -4.21 17.81 -8.78
N SER A 103 -4.63 18.46 -7.70
CA SER A 103 -4.01 19.72 -7.30
C SER A 103 -2.51 19.57 -7.01
N VAL A 104 -2.07 18.47 -6.38
CA VAL A 104 -0.64 18.22 -6.12
C VAL A 104 0.12 17.96 -7.42
N PHE A 105 -0.39 17.10 -8.30
CA PHE A 105 0.22 16.77 -9.58
C PHE A 105 0.33 17.98 -10.52
N CYS A 106 -0.67 18.87 -10.51
CA CYS A 106 -0.76 19.99 -11.45
C CYS A 106 -0.16 21.31 -10.96
N ARG A 107 0.38 21.37 -9.74
CA ARG A 107 0.97 22.61 -9.16
C ARG A 107 2.23 23.10 -9.89
N GLY A 108 2.94 22.23 -10.61
CA GLY A 108 4.13 22.60 -11.38
C GLY A 108 3.81 22.65 -12.87
N GLU A 109 3.82 23.85 -13.46
CA GLU A 109 3.53 24.06 -14.89
C GLU A 109 4.78 23.85 -15.79
N THR A 110 5.97 23.78 -15.20
CA THR A 110 7.24 23.84 -15.96
C THR A 110 7.79 22.49 -16.40
N SER A 111 7.19 21.37 -16.00
CA SER A 111 7.65 20.01 -16.33
C SER A 111 6.55 19.17 -16.99
N SER A 112 6.96 18.22 -17.84
CA SER A 112 6.00 17.36 -18.53
C SER A 112 5.24 16.46 -17.55
N PRO A 113 4.03 15.96 -17.89
CA PRO A 113 3.33 15.03 -17.02
C PRO A 113 4.14 13.76 -16.71
N ALA A 114 4.97 13.29 -17.64
CA ALA A 114 5.85 12.15 -17.44
C ALA A 114 6.94 12.47 -16.38
N ASP A 115 7.56 13.64 -16.44
CA ASP A 115 8.57 14.06 -15.47
C ASP A 115 7.98 14.21 -14.07
N ARG A 116 6.77 14.80 -13.97
CA ARG A 116 6.04 14.90 -12.70
C ARG A 116 5.72 13.52 -12.13
N ALA A 117 5.33 12.59 -12.99
CA ALA A 117 4.97 11.22 -12.60
C ALA A 117 6.14 10.40 -12.03
N ILE A 118 7.39 10.82 -12.22
CA ILE A 118 8.55 10.21 -11.54
C ILE A 118 8.42 10.36 -10.01
N SER A 119 7.90 11.50 -9.55
CA SER A 119 7.85 11.86 -8.12
C SER A 119 6.45 11.99 -7.53
N VAL A 120 5.42 12.17 -8.36
CA VAL A 120 4.06 12.44 -7.92
C VAL A 120 3.12 11.62 -8.79
N ALA A 121 2.40 10.67 -8.20
CA ALA A 121 1.48 9.82 -8.94
C ALA A 121 0.39 10.65 -9.68
N PRO A 122 -0.03 10.22 -10.88
CA PRO A 122 -1.21 10.79 -11.54
C PRO A 122 -2.48 10.70 -10.67
N PRO A 123 -3.47 11.59 -10.87
CA PRO A 123 -4.74 11.52 -10.15
C PRO A 123 -5.46 10.20 -10.43
N GLY A 124 -5.90 9.48 -9.39
CA GLY A 124 -6.48 8.14 -9.52
C GLY A 124 -5.44 7.02 -9.59
N TYR A 125 -4.16 7.33 -9.43
CA TYR A 125 -3.07 6.36 -9.47
C TYR A 125 -2.15 6.44 -8.23
N SER A 126 -2.57 7.18 -7.20
CA SER A 126 -1.82 7.37 -5.96
C SER A 126 -2.26 6.38 -4.89
N GLU A 127 -1.31 5.66 -4.26
CA GLU A 127 -1.63 4.77 -3.13
C GLU A 127 -2.24 5.55 -1.95
N HIS A 128 -1.93 6.85 -1.80
CA HIS A 128 -2.54 7.69 -0.76
C HIS A 128 -4.07 7.78 -0.86
N SER A 129 -4.65 7.67 -2.05
CA SER A 129 -6.11 7.73 -2.22
C SER A 129 -6.83 6.58 -1.52
N THR A 130 -6.13 5.44 -1.35
CA THR A 130 -6.66 4.26 -0.65
C THR A 130 -6.83 4.47 0.86
N GLY A 131 -6.15 5.46 1.45
CA GLY A 131 -6.07 5.67 2.90
C GLY A 131 -5.26 4.60 3.67
N TYR A 132 -4.64 3.63 2.97
CA TYR A 132 -3.74 2.64 3.54
C TYR A 132 -2.26 3.00 3.42
N ALA A 133 -1.92 4.05 2.67
CA ALA A 133 -0.54 4.51 2.50
C ALA A 133 -0.31 5.86 3.18
N LEU A 134 0.91 6.04 3.68
CA LEU A 134 1.39 7.28 4.25
C LEU A 134 2.88 7.49 4.01
N ASP A 135 3.27 8.75 4.10
CA ASP A 135 4.65 9.21 4.13
C ASP A 135 5.08 9.40 5.57
N PHE A 136 6.21 8.82 5.96
CA PHE A 136 6.85 9.05 7.25
C PHE A 136 7.87 10.20 7.17
N ALA A 137 7.90 11.01 8.23
CA ALA A 137 8.94 12.00 8.48
C ALA A 137 9.62 11.72 9.82
N VAL A 138 10.83 12.27 9.98
CA VAL A 138 11.62 12.17 11.21
C VAL A 138 11.67 13.52 11.90
N ARG A 139 11.46 13.55 13.22
CA ARG A 139 11.53 14.76 14.05
C ARG A 139 12.48 14.61 15.23
N PRO A 140 13.23 15.67 15.62
CA PRO A 140 13.39 16.93 14.88
C PRO A 140 14.03 16.70 13.50
N ALA A 141 13.78 17.60 12.55
CA ALA A 141 14.41 17.52 11.23
C ALA A 141 15.94 17.65 11.39
N ASN A 142 16.70 16.86 10.63
CA ASN A 142 18.15 16.72 10.80
C ASN A 142 18.94 17.15 9.56
N GLY A 143 18.53 18.26 8.92
CA GLY A 143 19.16 18.77 7.71
C GLY A 143 18.78 18.04 6.42
N CYS A 144 17.99 16.96 6.52
CA CYS A 144 17.32 16.34 5.39
C CYS A 144 15.88 16.90 5.28
N PRO A 145 15.47 17.45 4.12
CA PRO A 145 14.08 17.81 3.89
C PRO A 145 13.14 16.60 3.99
N ASP A 146 11.88 16.86 4.31
CA ASP A 146 10.85 15.82 4.30
C ASP A 146 10.66 15.25 2.89
N ALA A 147 10.30 13.97 2.81
CA ALA A 147 10.11 13.24 1.54
C ALA A 147 11.32 13.30 0.59
N GLU A 148 12.54 13.24 1.16
CA GLU A 148 13.80 13.15 0.42
C GLU A 148 14.61 11.90 0.78
N ALA A 149 15.42 11.45 -0.20
CA ALA A 149 16.17 10.20 -0.12
C ALA A 149 17.17 10.16 1.06
N CYS A 150 17.69 11.33 1.47
CA CYS A 150 18.61 11.45 2.60
C CYS A 150 18.00 10.94 3.92
N MET A 151 16.67 10.83 4.03
CA MET A 151 16.06 10.35 5.27
C MET A 151 16.46 8.91 5.58
N ALA A 152 16.75 8.09 4.54
CA ALA A 152 17.14 6.70 4.69
C ALA A 152 18.42 6.53 5.54
N ALA A 153 19.25 7.57 5.62
CA ALA A 153 20.45 7.61 6.45
C ALA A 153 20.16 7.99 7.91
N THR A 154 18.92 8.31 8.30
CA THR A 154 18.57 8.58 9.69
C THR A 154 18.45 7.28 10.50
N PRO A 155 18.76 7.30 11.81
CA PRO A 155 18.52 6.13 12.67
C PRO A 155 17.04 5.70 12.69
N ALA A 156 16.12 6.67 12.72
CA ALA A 156 14.68 6.41 12.65
C ALA A 156 14.22 5.71 11.37
N ALA A 157 14.70 6.13 10.19
CA ALA A 157 14.33 5.47 8.93
C ALA A 157 14.96 4.08 8.79
N ARG A 158 16.17 3.86 9.31
CA ARG A 158 16.76 2.52 9.39
C ARG A 158 15.95 1.61 10.30
N TRP A 159 15.52 2.11 11.46
CA TRP A 159 14.64 1.39 12.35
C TRP A 159 13.30 1.06 11.68
N LEU A 160 12.71 2.03 10.98
CA LEU A 160 11.47 1.84 10.21
C LEU A 160 11.66 0.73 9.18
N ARG A 161 12.73 0.78 8.38
CA ARG A 161 13.02 -0.27 7.39
C ARG A 161 13.17 -1.66 8.02
N ALA A 162 13.74 -1.77 9.22
CA ALA A 162 13.88 -3.06 9.88
C ALA A 162 12.59 -3.58 10.55
N ASN A 163 11.71 -2.69 11.00
CA ASN A 163 10.61 -3.04 11.91
C ASN A 163 9.21 -2.87 11.34
N ALA A 164 9.01 -1.97 10.37
CA ALA A 164 7.71 -1.68 9.77
C ALA A 164 6.93 -2.93 9.30
N PRO A 165 7.56 -3.98 8.70
CA PRO A 165 6.85 -5.20 8.32
C PRO A 165 6.16 -5.91 9.50
N ARG A 166 6.69 -5.81 10.72
CA ARG A 166 6.10 -6.41 11.94
C ARG A 166 4.78 -5.74 12.33
N PHE A 167 4.54 -4.54 11.83
CA PHE A 167 3.32 -3.76 12.01
C PHE A 167 2.48 -3.73 10.72
N GLY A 168 2.81 -4.56 9.73
CA GLY A 168 2.02 -4.66 8.51
C GLY A 168 2.32 -3.59 7.47
N PHE A 169 3.39 -2.81 7.63
CA PHE A 169 3.81 -1.80 6.67
C PHE A 169 4.90 -2.35 5.76
N GLU A 170 4.75 -2.12 4.46
CA GLU A 170 5.75 -2.46 3.44
C GLU A 170 6.08 -1.24 2.58
N GLN A 171 7.34 -1.15 2.14
CA GLN A 171 7.82 0.00 1.38
C GLN A 171 7.50 -0.18 -0.11
N SER A 172 6.56 0.61 -0.63
CA SER A 172 6.01 0.41 -1.99
C SER A 172 7.02 0.65 -3.11
N PHE A 173 7.91 1.64 -2.93
CA PHE A 173 8.84 2.08 -3.98
C PHE A 173 10.30 1.97 -3.52
N PRO A 174 10.86 0.74 -3.41
CA PRO A 174 12.27 0.55 -3.12
C PRO A 174 13.17 1.03 -4.27
N GLY A 175 14.47 1.14 -3.99
CA GLY A 175 15.47 1.47 -5.01
C GLY A 175 15.45 0.45 -6.15
N GLY A 176 15.38 0.93 -7.39
CA GLY A 176 15.32 0.06 -8.58
C GLY A 176 14.00 -0.68 -8.78
N ASN A 177 12.91 -0.21 -8.16
CA ASN A 177 11.58 -0.80 -8.37
C ASN A 177 11.20 -0.85 -9.87
N LYS A 178 10.48 -1.91 -10.27
CA LYS A 178 10.06 -2.14 -11.67
C LYS A 178 8.90 -1.23 -12.12
N GLN A 179 8.39 -0.38 -11.22
CA GLN A 179 7.40 0.62 -11.58
C GLN A 179 8.02 1.85 -12.25
N HIS A 180 9.34 2.04 -12.14
CA HIS A 180 10.06 3.25 -12.58
C HIS A 180 9.59 4.52 -11.86
N VAL A 181 8.98 4.35 -10.69
CA VAL A 181 8.74 5.44 -9.73
C VAL A 181 10.05 5.72 -9.01
N LYS A 182 10.30 6.97 -8.60
CA LYS A 182 11.50 7.28 -7.83
C LYS A 182 11.58 6.42 -6.57
N TRP A 183 12.78 6.27 -6.03
CA TRP A 183 12.95 5.63 -4.73
C TRP A 183 12.36 6.53 -3.63
N GLU A 184 11.44 5.97 -2.83
CA GLU A 184 10.73 6.70 -1.77
C GLU A 184 10.91 5.99 -0.42
N PRO A 185 12.00 6.27 0.33
CA PRO A 185 12.19 5.73 1.69
C PRO A 185 11.14 6.19 2.72
N TRP A 186 10.41 7.26 2.42
CA TRP A 186 9.32 7.76 3.26
C TRP A 186 7.98 7.09 3.00
N HIS A 187 7.73 6.53 1.81
CA HIS A 187 6.39 6.07 1.39
C HIS A 187 6.15 4.60 1.73
N TRP A 188 5.13 4.34 2.53
CA TRP A 188 4.79 3.00 3.02
C TRP A 188 3.29 2.76 2.91
N ARG A 189 2.94 1.54 2.51
CA ARG A 189 1.55 1.06 2.54
C ARG A 189 1.36 0.01 3.61
N TRP A 190 0.17 -0.02 4.18
CA TRP A 190 -0.22 -1.04 5.13
C TRP A 190 -1.04 -2.13 4.47
N VAL A 191 -0.74 -3.37 4.86
CA VAL A 191 -1.34 -4.61 4.35
C VAL A 191 -1.69 -5.58 5.48
N GLY A 192 -1.70 -5.11 6.72
CA GLY A 192 -1.94 -5.90 7.93
C GLY A 192 -0.71 -6.64 8.44
N ALA A 193 -0.44 -6.49 9.74
CA ALA A 193 0.66 -7.21 10.41
C ALA A 193 0.51 -8.74 10.31
N THR A 194 -0.74 -9.21 10.23
CA THR A 194 -1.10 -10.59 9.92
C THR A 194 -2.25 -10.61 8.92
N GLU A 195 -2.50 -11.75 8.28
CA GLU A 195 -3.67 -11.91 7.39
C GLU A 195 -5.00 -11.80 8.13
N ALA A 196 -5.01 -12.15 9.42
CA ALA A 196 -6.18 -12.09 10.28
C ALA A 196 -6.41 -10.70 10.90
N ALA A 197 -5.50 -9.75 10.73
CA ALA A 197 -5.69 -8.40 11.24
C ALA A 197 -6.95 -7.77 10.59
N PRO A 198 -7.85 -7.15 11.35
CA PRO A 198 -9.04 -6.49 10.80
C PRO A 198 -8.67 -5.54 9.66
N GLY A 199 -9.35 -5.66 8.51
CA GLY A 199 -9.06 -4.86 7.31
C GLY A 199 -7.87 -5.31 6.47
N ALA A 200 -7.02 -6.24 6.93
CA ALA A 200 -5.87 -6.73 6.18
C ALA A 200 -6.29 -7.38 4.85
N ALA A 201 -7.38 -8.16 4.82
CA ALA A 201 -7.90 -8.75 3.59
C ALA A 201 -8.28 -7.67 2.56
N LYS A 202 -8.92 -6.58 2.99
CA LYS A 202 -9.29 -5.43 2.13
C LYS A 202 -8.04 -4.73 1.61
N ALA A 203 -7.08 -4.40 2.48
CA ALA A 203 -5.82 -3.78 2.08
C ALA A 203 -5.01 -4.66 1.11
N ARG A 204 -4.90 -5.97 1.39
CA ARG A 204 -4.21 -6.93 0.52
C ARG A 204 -4.89 -7.09 -0.82
N PHE A 205 -6.22 -7.01 -0.89
CA PHE A 205 -6.96 -7.01 -2.14
C PHE A 205 -6.66 -5.74 -2.95
N VAL A 206 -6.72 -4.56 -2.33
CA VAL A 206 -6.38 -3.27 -2.96
C VAL A 206 -4.97 -3.30 -3.56
N PHE A 207 -4.00 -3.86 -2.84
CA PHE A 207 -2.59 -3.93 -3.28
C PHE A 207 -2.21 -5.26 -3.94
N ALA A 208 -3.15 -6.16 -4.25
CA ALA A 208 -2.84 -7.51 -4.73
C ALA A 208 -1.96 -7.48 -5.99
N ARG A 209 -2.29 -6.57 -6.91
CA ARG A 209 -1.54 -6.38 -8.14
C ARG A 209 -0.14 -5.79 -7.89
N ALA A 210 -0.06 -4.74 -7.06
CA ALA A 210 1.21 -4.14 -6.68
C ALA A 210 2.13 -5.18 -6.04
N ARG A 211 1.64 -5.90 -5.03
CA ARG A 211 2.39 -6.95 -4.34
C ARG A 211 2.88 -8.08 -5.25
N ARG A 212 2.08 -8.46 -6.25
CA ARG A 212 2.44 -9.55 -7.18
C ARG A 212 3.46 -9.11 -8.23
N LEU A 213 3.30 -7.94 -8.82
CA LEU A 213 4.09 -7.50 -9.98
C LEU A 213 5.26 -6.59 -9.60
N TYR A 214 5.12 -5.86 -8.51
CA TYR A 214 6.00 -4.81 -8.01
C TYR A 214 6.19 -4.98 -6.49
N PRO A 215 6.84 -6.07 -6.06
CA PRO A 215 6.95 -6.38 -4.64
C PRO A 215 7.66 -5.25 -3.89
N ALA A 216 7.13 -4.93 -2.71
CA ALA A 216 7.73 -3.99 -1.79
C ALA A 216 9.05 -4.56 -1.22
N ASP A 217 9.98 -3.67 -0.85
CA ASP A 217 11.17 -4.02 -0.09
C ASP A 217 11.48 -2.95 0.97
N PRO A 218 11.39 -3.29 2.27
CA PRO A 218 10.98 -4.58 2.81
C PRO A 218 9.48 -4.84 2.59
N GLY A 219 9.15 -6.10 2.31
CA GLY A 219 7.77 -6.56 2.18
C GLY A 219 7.23 -7.18 3.46
N VAL A 220 5.90 -7.17 3.65
CA VAL A 220 5.26 -8.01 4.66
C VAL A 220 5.16 -9.42 4.09
N LEU A 221 6.09 -10.28 4.50
CA LEU A 221 6.12 -11.69 4.08
C LEU A 221 4.78 -12.37 4.40
N PRO A 222 4.30 -13.33 3.58
CA PRO A 222 3.33 -14.28 4.09
C PRO A 222 3.97 -15.00 5.29
N LEU A 223 3.24 -15.16 6.39
CA LEU A 223 3.64 -16.14 7.40
C LEU A 223 3.80 -17.46 6.64
N VAL A 224 4.99 -18.06 6.70
CA VAL A 224 5.15 -19.46 6.32
C VAL A 224 4.28 -20.24 7.31
N VAL A 225 3.06 -20.59 6.91
CA VAL A 225 2.22 -21.52 7.66
C VAL A 225 2.97 -22.86 7.65
N LYS A 226 3.73 -23.13 8.71
CA LYS A 226 4.22 -24.48 8.96
C LYS A 226 3.01 -25.33 9.33
N VAL A 227 2.48 -26.06 8.35
CA VAL A 227 1.53 -27.14 8.62
C VAL A 227 2.31 -28.26 9.29
N THR A 228 2.39 -28.23 10.62
CA THR A 228 2.73 -29.42 11.38
C THR A 228 1.51 -30.33 11.36
N VAL A 229 1.57 -31.38 10.53
CA VAL A 229 0.64 -32.50 10.65
C VAL A 229 0.88 -33.10 12.04
N GLN A 230 -0.03 -32.86 12.99
CA GLN A 230 -0.01 -33.65 14.22
C GLN A 230 -0.28 -35.11 13.82
N PRO A 231 0.56 -36.07 14.24
CA PRO A 231 0.25 -37.48 14.06
C PRO A 231 -1.12 -37.77 14.70
N PRO A 232 -1.91 -38.69 14.12
CA PRO A 232 -3.23 -39.02 14.65
C PRO A 232 -3.10 -39.38 16.13
N VAL A 233 -3.94 -38.76 16.96
CA VAL A 233 -4.02 -39.07 18.39
C VAL A 233 -4.30 -40.58 18.51
N PRO A 234 -3.47 -41.35 19.22
CA PRO A 234 -3.70 -42.77 19.42
C PRO A 234 -5.08 -42.97 20.05
N VAL A 235 -5.97 -43.68 19.36
CA VAL A 235 -7.26 -44.04 19.93
C VAL A 235 -7.00 -45.05 21.04
N ALA A 236 -7.34 -44.69 22.27
CA ALA A 236 -7.23 -45.60 23.39
C ALA A 236 -8.12 -46.83 23.13
N PRO A 237 -7.62 -48.06 23.36
CA PRO A 237 -8.42 -49.26 23.16
C PRO A 237 -9.65 -49.22 24.08
N VAL A 238 -10.82 -49.49 23.50
CA VAL A 238 -12.08 -49.58 24.23
C VAL A 238 -11.95 -50.70 25.27
N ALA A 239 -12.12 -50.35 26.55
CA ALA A 239 -12.11 -51.32 27.63
C ALA A 239 -13.25 -52.34 27.42
N VAL A 240 -12.89 -53.60 27.24
CA VAL A 240 -13.86 -54.70 27.15
C VAL A 240 -14.46 -54.91 28.54
N VAL A 241 -15.73 -54.55 28.70
CA VAL A 241 -16.48 -54.82 29.93
C VAL A 241 -16.78 -56.33 30.01
N PRO A 242 -16.41 -57.03 31.10
CA PRO A 242 -16.71 -58.45 31.23
C PRO A 242 -18.22 -58.69 31.35
N SER A 243 -18.76 -59.47 30.43
CA SER A 243 -20.14 -59.97 30.49
C SER A 243 -20.34 -60.81 31.76
N LYS A 244 -21.19 -60.36 32.68
CA LYS A 244 -21.63 -61.14 33.84
C LYS A 244 -22.40 -62.37 33.35
N LYS A 245 -21.83 -63.57 33.54
CA LYS A 245 -22.54 -64.84 33.40
C LYS A 245 -23.74 -64.86 34.35
N LYS A 246 -24.96 -64.93 33.80
CA LYS A 246 -26.16 -65.25 34.59
C LYS A 246 -26.05 -66.69 35.07
N ARG A 247 -26.19 -66.90 36.38
CA ARG A 247 -26.35 -68.21 37.00
C ARG A 247 -27.85 -68.48 37.15
N ARG A 248 -28.25 -69.65 36.61
CA ARG A 248 -29.57 -70.28 36.60
C ARG A 248 -30.58 -69.73 35.60
#